data_AF-A0A8H7RSW9-F1
#
_entry.id   AF-A0A8H7RSW9-F1
#
_cell.length_a   1.000
_cell.length_b   1.000
_cell.length_c   1.000
_cell.angle_alpha   90.00
_cell.angle_beta   90.00
_cell.angle_gamma   90.00
#
_symmetry.space_group_name_H-M   'P 1'
#
loop_
_entity.id
_entity.type
_entity.pdbx_description
1 polymer ?
#
loop_
_entity_poly.entity_id
_entity_poly.type
_entity_poly.pdbx_seq_one_letter_code
_entity_poly.pdbx_strand_id
1 'polypeptide(L)' 'MGHNTMLSTGGGIVGLLILIFDLIVIFEVFNSNRSISGKLGWSLLVFFFPVVGIILYFLFSNRDQHNSRYEVLA' A
#
# COMPACT_ATOMS: atom_id res chain seq x y z
N MET A 1 17.84 41.99 -1.54
CA MET A 1 18.42 41.05 -0.56
C MET A 1 17.42 40.82 0.54
N GLY A 2 17.18 39.57 0.94
CA GLY A 2 16.50 39.26 2.21
C GLY A 2 15.34 38.26 2.09
N HIS A 3 15.70 36.98 2.04
CA HIS A 3 14.98 35.77 2.48
C HIS A 3 13.45 35.76 2.52
N ASN A 4 12.86 35.01 1.59
CA ASN A 4 11.57 34.34 1.74
C ASN A 4 11.64 33.34 2.91
N THR A 5 11.04 33.72 4.03
CA THR A 5 10.90 32.91 5.24
C THR A 5 9.99 31.72 4.98
N MET A 6 10.63 30.55 4.87
CA MET A 6 10.26 29.28 5.46
C MET A 6 8.96 29.32 6.31
N LEU A 7 8.01 28.46 5.95
CA LEU A 7 7.37 27.51 6.87
C LEU A 7 6.60 26.50 6.03
N SER A 8 7.27 25.37 5.84
CA SER A 8 6.79 24.16 5.20
C SER A 8 5.66 23.54 6.04
N THR A 9 4.43 24.04 5.92
CA THR A 9 3.22 23.39 6.47
C THR A 9 2.78 22.19 5.62
N GLY A 10 3.57 21.79 4.61
CA GLY A 10 3.25 20.66 3.73
C GLY A 10 3.28 19.29 4.40
N GLY A 11 3.99 19.13 5.52
CA GLY A 11 4.20 17.81 6.15
C GLY A 11 2.97 17.24 6.86
N GLY A 12 2.14 18.10 7.50
CA GLY A 12 1.02 17.63 8.33
C GLY A 12 -0.11 16.99 7.54
N ILE A 13 -0.47 17.59 6.40
CA ILE A 13 -1.55 17.08 5.53
C ILE A 13 -1.12 15.78 4.85
N VAL A 14 0.12 15.72 4.36
CA VAL A 14 0.65 14.52 3.71
C VAL A 14 0.75 13.36 4.70
N GLY A 15 1.21 13.60 5.93
CA GLY A 15 1.23 12.60 6.99
C GLY A 15 -0.17 12.09 7.37
N LEU A 16 -1.17 12.99 7.41
CA LEU A 16 -2.56 12.62 7.71
C LEU A 16 -3.19 11.78 6.59
N LEU A 17 -2.93 12.10 5.32
CA LEU A 17 -3.39 11.29 4.18
C LEU A 17 -2.76 9.89 4.21
N ILE A 18 -1.46 9.81 4.51
CA ILE A 18 -0.75 8.54 4.68
C ILE A 18 -1.37 7.70 5.79
N LEU A 19 -1.67 8.31 6.95
CA LEU A 19 -2.30 7.63 8.08
C LEU A 19 -3.69 7.07 7.72
N ILE A 20 -4.48 7.83 6.96
CA ILE A 20 -5.80 7.38 6.48
C ILE A 20 -5.66 6.19 5.53
N PHE A 21 -4.70 6.24 4.60
CA PHE A 21 -4.46 5.13 3.67
C PHE A 21 -4.00 3.86 4.38
N ASP A 22 -3.18 3.97 5.43
CA ASP A 22 -2.76 2.82 6.24
C ASP A 22 -3.97 2.09 6.86
N LEU A 23 -4.90 2.84 7.44
CA LEU A 23 -6.13 2.28 8.02
C LEU A 23 -7.01 1.58 6.96
N ILE A 24 -7.15 2.18 5.78
CA ILE A 24 -7.95 1.58 4.68
C ILE A 24 -7.36 0.24 4.27
N VAL A 25 -6.04 0.15 4.10
CA VAL A 25 -5.38 -1.10 3.70
C VAL A 25 -5.50 -2.16 4.79
N ILE A 26 -5.39 -1.80 6.07
CA ILE A 26 -5.60 -2.75 7.17
C ILE A 26 -7.01 -3.35 7.09
N PHE A 27 -8.04 -2.53 6.89
CA PHE A 27 -9.42 -3.01 6.71
C PHE A 27 -9.58 -3.90 5.47
N GLU A 28 -9.00 -3.52 4.33
CA GLU A 28 -9.02 -4.31 3.09
C GLU A 28 -8.35 -5.68 3.28
N VAL A 29 -7.19 -5.72 3.94
CA VAL A 29 -6.46 -6.95 4.24
C VAL A 29 -7.28 -7.86 5.16
N PHE A 30 -7.92 -7.31 6.19
CA PHE A 30 -8.82 -8.06 7.06
C PHE A 30 -10.00 -8.66 6.29
N ASN A 31 -10.59 -7.88 5.38
CA ASN A 31 -11.75 -8.30 4.57
C ASN A 31 -11.38 -9.25 3.41
N SER A 32 -10.09 -9.36 3.06
CA SER A 32 -9.65 -10.24 1.99
C SER A 32 -9.74 -11.72 2.37
N ASN A 33 -10.04 -12.59 1.40
CA ASN A 33 -10.09 -14.05 1.59
C ASN A 33 -8.70 -14.73 1.52
N ARG A 34 -7.64 -13.95 1.75
CA ARG A 34 -6.23 -14.39 1.64
C ARG A 34 -5.82 -15.16 2.90
N SER A 35 -4.85 -16.08 2.77
CA SER A 35 -4.29 -16.82 3.90
C SER A 35 -3.72 -15.88 4.97
N ILE A 36 -3.68 -16.34 6.22
CA ILE A 36 -3.26 -15.52 7.38
C ILE A 36 -1.84 -14.94 7.19
N SER A 37 -0.94 -15.71 6.58
CA SER A 37 0.43 -15.29 6.28
C SER A 37 0.49 -14.18 5.24
N GLY A 38 -0.37 -14.23 4.23
CA GLY A 38 -0.52 -13.17 3.24
C GLY A 38 -1.07 -11.88 3.86
N LYS A 39 -2.05 -12.00 4.77
CA LYS A 39 -2.59 -10.83 5.48
C LYS A 39 -1.52 -10.12 6.32
N LEU A 40 -0.77 -10.90 7.11
CA LEU A 40 0.28 -10.35 7.97
C LEU A 40 1.41 -9.70 7.17
N GLY A 41 1.85 -10.32 6.07
CA GLY A 41 2.89 -9.76 5.20
C GLY A 41 2.49 -8.43 4.57
N TRP A 42 1.27 -8.34 4.03
CA TRP A 42 0.78 -7.11 3.41
C TRP A 42 0.53 -5.98 4.41
N SER A 43 0.02 -6.31 5.61
CA SER A 43 -0.19 -5.33 6.68
C SER A 43 1.14 -4.75 7.18
N LEU A 44 2.15 -5.58 7.45
CA LEU A 44 3.47 -5.11 7.91
C LEU A 44 4.17 -4.22 6.88
N LEU A 45 4.07 -4.58 5.60
CA LEU A 45 4.71 -3.85 4.51
C LEU A 45 4.17 -2.42 4.38
N VAL A 46 2.84 -2.25 4.44
CA VAL A 46 2.21 -0.93 4.30
C VAL A 46 2.38 -0.10 5.58
N PHE A 47 2.34 -0.74 6.75
CA PHE A 47 2.52 -0.06 8.04
C PHE A 47 3.93 0.52 8.25
N PHE A 48 4.98 -0.27 8.01
CA PHE A 48 6.37 0.19 8.19
C PHE A 48 6.83 1.14 7.08
N PHE A 49 6.20 1.04 5.92
CA PHE A 49 6.57 1.78 4.74
C PHE A 49 5.32 2.29 4.03
N PRO A 50 4.62 3.32 4.54
CA PRO A 50 3.41 3.79 3.88
C PRO A 50 3.66 4.30 2.45
N VAL A 51 4.83 4.92 2.22
CA VAL A 51 5.22 5.42 0.89
C VAL A 51 5.90 4.33 0.06
N VAL A 52 6.84 3.58 0.65
CA VAL A 52 7.62 2.56 -0.07
C VAL A 52 6.83 1.24 -0.26
N GLY A 53 5.89 0.94 0.63
CA GLY A 53 4.99 -0.21 0.57
C GLY A 53 4.00 -0.12 -0.59
N ILE A 54 3.54 1.08 -0.96
CA ILE A 54 2.74 1.29 -2.19
C ILE A 54 3.59 1.03 -3.44
N ILE A 55 4.85 1.49 -3.46
CA ILE A 55 5.77 1.28 -4.60
C ILE A 55 6.08 -0.21 -4.76
N LEU A 56 6.37 -0.91 -3.66
CA LEU A 56 6.61 -2.35 -3.66
C LEU A 56 5.33 -3.16 -3.97
N TYR A 57 4.16 -2.74 -3.47
CA TYR A 57 2.87 -3.33 -3.86
C TYR A 57 2.68 -3.21 -5.37
N PHE A 58 2.92 -2.03 -5.96
CA PHE A 58 2.71 -1.86 -7.40
C PHE A 58 3.73 -2.64 -8.25
N LEU A 59 4.97 -2.79 -7.76
CA LEU A 59 6.04 -3.49 -8.48
C LEU A 59 5.99 -5.02 -8.32
N PHE A 60 5.52 -5.52 -7.17
CA PHE A 60 5.57 -6.94 -6.80
C PHE A 60 4.21 -7.59 -6.50
N SER A 61 3.08 -6.85 -6.49
CA SER A 61 1.73 -7.45 -6.40
C SER A 61 1.31 -8.10 -7.73
N ASN A 62 2.18 -8.98 -8.21
CA ASN A 62 2.14 -9.67 -9.48
C ASN A 62 0.72 -10.20 -9.79
N ARG A 63 0.14 -9.71 -10.90
CA ARG A 63 -1.19 -10.07 -11.40
C ARG A 63 -1.21 -11.43 -12.13
N ASP A 64 -0.13 -12.19 -12.06
CA ASP A 64 0.10 -13.37 -12.91
C ASP A 64 -0.70 -14.63 -12.52
N GLN A 65 -1.66 -14.55 -11.60
CA GLN A 65 -2.37 -15.74 -11.12
C GLN A 65 -3.82 -15.89 -11.63
N HIS A 66 -4.24 -15.10 -12.64
CA HIS A 66 -5.64 -15.12 -13.11
C HIS A 66 -5.84 -15.55 -14.58
N ASN A 67 -4.82 -16.03 -15.31
CA ASN A 67 -5.00 -16.45 -16.72
C ASN A 67 -4.87 -17.96 -17.01
N SER A 68 -4.52 -18.82 -16.06
CA SER A 68 -4.21 -20.24 -16.40
C SER A 68 -5.42 -21.19 -16.42
N ARG A 69 -6.65 -20.71 -16.27
CA ARG A 69 -7.83 -21.60 -16.13
C ARG A 69 -8.55 -21.95 -17.44
N TYR A 70 -8.12 -21.43 -18.58
CA TYR A 70 -8.75 -21.72 -19.88
C TYR A 70 -8.02 -22.76 -20.74
N GLU A 71 -6.81 -23.19 -20.35
CA GLU A 71 -6.01 -24.13 -21.15
C GLU A 71 -6.26 -25.61 -20.81
N VAL A 72 -6.89 -25.91 -19.67
CA VAL A 72 -7.12 -27.31 -19.24
C VAL A 72 -8.36 -27.96 -19.90
N LEU A 73 -9.01 -27.28 -20.85
CA LEU A 73 -10.25 -27.73 -21.51
C LEU A 73 -10.19 -27.67 -23.05
N ALA A 74 -9.02 -27.49 -23.67
CA ALA A 74 -8.84 -27.46 -25.14
C ALA A 74 -8.11 -28.71 -25.65
#